data_AF-V5RL22-F1
#
_entry.id   AF-V5RL22-F1
#
_cell.length_a   1.000
_cell.length_b   1.000
_cell.length_c   1.000
_cell.angle_alpha   90.00
_cell.angle_beta   90.00
_cell.angle_gamma   90.00
#
_symmetry.space_group_name_H-M   'P 1'
#
loop_
_entity.id
_entity.type
_entity.pdbx_description
1 polymer ?
#
loop_
_entity_poly.entity_id
_entity_poly.type
_entity_poly.pdbx_seq_one_letter_code
_entity_poly.pdbx_strand_id
1 'polypeptide(L)'
;MEKPNLVKDQMKFINGLMRLKKGAFSYFILDQTILLSVLIVFIYNFFYNISYLSILIFIGAGYLLFKFVLINWFKINTYYKSISVFKIQLHVDRTKVYVQRNIDFSPLTFLFWTVASNFFTAVLVKYEILTFLETSPKLTVVKAFTMVSMDMLLVPTFINSFNTMAAGNQSVTSNYIKLIKDQYYSNESLFDDVEFESNYLNLTCVKPNLKSKNGIFVLLSQDDLNNREAKDIKEINNEILKTYSKIWTSYYDLLQSRLKSKFSKSASHKLYWMERIYDHIFLDFFEI
;
A
#
# COMPACT_ATOMS: atom_id res chain seq x y z
N MET A 1 36.28 12.06 3.32
CA MET A 1 35.00 11.84 4.01
C MET A 1 34.42 10.53 3.51
N GLU A 2 34.54 9.48 4.32
CA GLU A 2 33.90 8.19 4.03
C GLU A 2 32.40 8.44 3.88
N LYS A 3 31.83 8.06 2.74
CA LYS A 3 30.37 8.04 2.60
C LYS A 3 29.88 6.81 3.37
N PRO A 4 29.28 6.95 4.57
CA PRO A 4 28.44 5.87 5.07
C PRO A 4 27.44 5.55 3.96
N ASN A 5 27.20 4.26 3.76
CA ASN A 5 26.46 3.76 2.62
C ASN A 5 24.98 4.18 2.79
N LEU A 6 24.65 5.43 2.43
CA LEU A 6 23.35 6.07 2.66
C LEU A 6 22.19 5.16 2.26
N VAL A 7 22.32 4.47 1.12
CA VAL A 7 21.33 3.52 0.63
C VAL A 7 21.09 2.40 1.65
N LYS A 8 22.15 1.84 2.25
CA LYS A 8 22.08 0.78 3.26
C LYS A 8 21.45 1.29 4.56
N ASP A 9 21.83 2.48 5.00
CA ASP A 9 21.34 3.05 6.26
C ASP A 9 19.85 3.42 6.17
N GLN A 10 19.46 4.08 5.07
CA GLN A 10 18.07 4.40 4.76
C GLN A 10 17.23 3.13 4.57
N MET A 11 17.77 2.12 3.89
CA MET A 11 17.09 0.83 3.73
C MET A 11 16.89 0.12 5.06
N LYS A 12 17.87 0.17 5.96
CA LYS A 12 17.76 -0.40 7.31
C LYS A 12 16.68 0.31 8.12
N PHE A 13 16.61 1.64 8.05
CA PHE A 13 15.58 2.43 8.72
C PHE A 13 14.18 2.07 8.21
N ILE A 14 13.98 2.13 6.89
CA ILE A 14 12.70 1.81 6.25
C ILE A 14 12.26 0.38 6.53
N ASN A 15 13.17 -0.59 6.46
CA ASN A 15 12.84 -1.98 6.78
C ASN A 15 12.38 -2.17 8.23
N GLY A 16 12.80 -1.31 9.15
CA GLY A 16 12.29 -1.29 10.52
C GLY A 16 10.81 -0.89 10.62
N LEU A 17 10.35 -0.03 9.71
CA LEU A 17 8.96 0.41 9.61
C LEU A 17 8.08 -0.60 8.84
N MET A 18 8.65 -1.34 7.91
CA MET A 18 7.91 -2.27 7.07
C MET A 18 7.51 -3.55 7.83
N ARG A 19 6.22 -3.83 7.89
CA ARG A 19 5.65 -5.06 8.49
C ARG A 19 4.99 -5.93 7.43
N LEU A 20 5.14 -7.24 7.57
CA LEU A 20 4.52 -8.22 6.69
C LEU A 20 3.16 -8.66 7.24
N LYS A 21 2.09 -8.46 6.46
CA LYS A 21 0.78 -9.04 6.70
C LYS A 21 0.80 -10.50 6.24
N LYS A 22 1.13 -11.42 7.16
CA LYS A 22 1.31 -12.85 6.86
C LYS A 22 0.12 -13.46 6.09
N GLY A 23 -1.11 -13.15 6.51
CA GLY A 23 -2.32 -13.66 5.82
C GLY A 23 -2.38 -13.22 4.35
N ALA A 24 -2.26 -11.91 4.09
CA ALA A 24 -2.26 -11.38 2.72
C ALA A 24 -1.09 -11.94 1.89
N PHE A 25 0.08 -12.15 2.50
CA PHE A 25 1.22 -12.77 1.82
C PHE A 25 0.92 -14.21 1.41
N SER A 26 0.40 -15.03 2.32
CA SER A 26 0.02 -16.42 2.02
C SER A 26 -1.02 -16.50 0.92
N TYR A 27 -2.04 -15.61 0.95
CA TYR A 27 -3.03 -15.52 -0.11
C TYR A 27 -2.41 -15.15 -1.46
N PHE A 28 -1.49 -14.19 -1.49
CA PHE A 28 -0.77 -13.81 -2.70
C PHE A 28 0.03 -14.99 -3.29
N ILE A 29 0.78 -15.73 -2.45
CA ILE A 29 1.55 -16.89 -2.90
C ILE A 29 0.63 -17.96 -3.48
N LEU A 30 -0.49 -18.26 -2.81
CA LEU A 30 -1.48 -19.23 -3.29
C LEU A 30 -2.00 -18.83 -4.68
N ASP A 31 -2.33 -17.55 -4.90
CA ASP A 31 -2.79 -17.07 -6.21
C ASP A 31 -1.73 -17.25 -7.29
N GLN A 32 -0.46 -16.93 -6.98
CA GLN A 32 0.63 -17.10 -7.93
C GLN A 32 0.85 -18.58 -8.26
N THR A 33 0.70 -19.47 -7.27
CA THR A 33 0.79 -20.92 -7.49
C THR A 33 -0.35 -21.41 -8.40
N ILE A 34 -1.60 -21.00 -8.15
CA ILE A 34 -2.73 -21.36 -9.02
C ILE A 34 -2.50 -20.85 -10.45
N LEU A 35 -2.09 -19.58 -10.60
CA LEU A 35 -1.83 -19.00 -11.91
C LEU A 35 -0.75 -19.76 -12.66
N LEU A 36 0.36 -20.10 -11.99
CA LEU A 36 1.45 -20.88 -12.57
C LEU A 36 0.99 -22.30 -12.96
N SER A 37 0.22 -22.97 -12.11
CA SER A 37 -0.35 -24.28 -12.41
C SER A 37 -1.28 -24.22 -13.62
N VAL A 38 -2.18 -23.23 -13.69
CA VAL A 38 -3.08 -23.02 -14.83
C VAL A 38 -2.29 -22.76 -16.11
N LEU A 39 -1.22 -21.96 -16.03
CA LEU A 39 -0.31 -21.69 -17.14
C LEU A 39 0.38 -22.95 -17.67
N ILE A 40 0.92 -23.78 -16.78
CA ILE A 40 1.58 -25.04 -17.16
C ILE A 40 0.58 -25.98 -17.82
N VAL A 41 -0.61 -26.13 -17.22
CA VAL A 41 -1.68 -26.98 -17.77
C VAL A 41 -2.15 -26.43 -19.11
N PHE A 42 -2.27 -25.11 -19.28
CA PHE A 42 -2.62 -24.48 -20.53
C PHE A 42 -1.60 -24.76 -21.64
N ILE A 43 -0.30 -24.57 -21.36
CA ILE A 43 0.76 -24.85 -22.34
C ILE A 43 0.74 -26.33 -22.74
N TYR A 44 0.58 -27.24 -21.77
CA TYR A 44 0.49 -28.65 -22.06
C TYR A 44 -0.76 -28.98 -22.91
N ASN A 45 -1.91 -28.44 -22.52
CA ASN A 45 -3.17 -28.66 -23.23
C ASN A 45 -3.15 -28.07 -24.65
N PHE A 46 -2.38 -27.00 -24.88
CA PHE A 46 -2.20 -26.41 -26.20
C PHE A 46 -1.58 -27.39 -27.21
N PHE A 47 -0.68 -28.27 -26.77
CA PHE A 47 -0.04 -29.27 -27.65
C PHE A 47 -0.82 -30.58 -27.76
N TYR A 48 -1.50 -31.01 -26.70
CA TYR A 48 -2.12 -32.34 -26.63
C TYR A 48 -3.66 -32.35 -26.73
N ASN A 49 -4.29 -31.18 -26.66
CA ASN A 49 -5.74 -30.95 -26.80
C ASN A 49 -6.62 -31.95 -26.04
N ILE A 50 -6.49 -31.94 -24.70
CA ILE A 50 -7.13 -32.88 -23.79
C ILE A 50 -8.30 -32.20 -23.07
N SER A 51 -9.52 -32.67 -23.33
CA SER A 51 -10.78 -32.07 -22.85
C SER A 51 -10.86 -31.83 -21.33
N TYR A 52 -10.39 -32.76 -20.48
CA TYR A 52 -10.44 -32.57 -19.02
C TYR A 52 -9.47 -31.48 -18.52
N LEU A 53 -8.38 -31.23 -19.26
CA LEU A 53 -7.45 -30.15 -18.93
C LEU A 53 -8.06 -28.79 -19.26
N SER A 54 -8.82 -28.67 -20.35
CA SER A 54 -9.60 -27.45 -20.66
C SER A 54 -10.56 -27.08 -19.54
N ILE A 55 -11.26 -28.05 -18.94
CA ILE A 55 -12.14 -27.81 -17.78
C ILE A 55 -11.34 -27.28 -16.59
N LEU A 56 -10.18 -27.87 -16.31
CA LEU A 56 -9.32 -27.46 -15.20
C LEU A 56 -8.77 -26.04 -15.40
N ILE A 57 -8.34 -25.70 -16.62
CA ILE A 57 -7.91 -24.34 -16.99
C ILE A 57 -9.06 -23.36 -16.81
N PHE A 58 -10.24 -23.69 -17.32
CA PHE A 58 -11.42 -22.83 -17.24
C PHE A 58 -11.82 -22.54 -15.80
N ILE A 59 -11.87 -23.56 -14.93
CA ILE A 59 -12.20 -23.38 -13.52
C ILE A 59 -11.11 -22.58 -12.79
N GLY A 60 -9.84 -22.91 -12.99
CA GLY A 60 -8.73 -22.24 -12.32
C GLY A 60 -8.60 -20.77 -12.72
N ALA A 61 -8.67 -20.48 -14.02
CA ALA A 61 -8.63 -19.11 -14.53
C ALA A 61 -9.91 -18.33 -14.16
N GLY A 62 -11.08 -18.97 -14.21
CA GLY A 62 -12.34 -18.38 -13.77
C GLY A 62 -12.34 -17.99 -12.29
N TYR A 63 -11.80 -18.84 -11.42
CA TYR A 63 -11.62 -18.54 -9.99
C TYR A 63 -10.75 -17.28 -9.77
N LEU A 64 -9.60 -17.21 -10.45
CA LEU A 64 -8.68 -16.08 -10.34
C LEU A 64 -9.35 -14.76 -10.81
N LEU A 65 -10.09 -14.79 -11.91
CA LEU A 65 -10.83 -13.61 -12.40
C LEU A 65 -11.94 -13.18 -11.45
N PHE A 66 -12.75 -14.12 -10.97
CA PHE A 66 -13.84 -13.81 -10.04
C PHE A 66 -13.31 -13.15 -8.77
N LYS A 67 -12.22 -13.70 -8.22
CA LYS A 67 -11.53 -13.13 -7.08
C LYS A 67 -11.01 -11.72 -7.37
N PHE A 68 -10.43 -11.47 -8.53
CA PHE A 68 -9.95 -10.12 -8.91
C PHE A 68 -11.07 -9.10 -8.99
N VAL A 69 -12.23 -9.49 -9.54
CA VAL A 69 -13.43 -8.63 -9.55
C VAL A 69 -13.83 -8.28 -8.12
N LEU A 70 -13.97 -9.27 -7.24
CA LEU A 70 -14.34 -9.05 -5.84
C LEU A 70 -13.36 -8.11 -5.12
N ILE A 71 -12.04 -8.37 -5.24
CA ILE A 71 -11.02 -7.55 -4.60
C ILE A 71 -11.12 -6.08 -5.01
N ASN A 72 -11.30 -5.82 -6.30
CA ASN A 72 -11.38 -4.45 -6.80
C ASN A 72 -12.70 -3.76 -6.48
N TRP A 73 -13.83 -4.48 -6.57
CA TRP A 73 -15.14 -3.92 -6.24
C TRP A 73 -15.21 -3.50 -4.77
N PHE A 74 -14.73 -4.37 -3.87
CA PHE A 74 -14.70 -4.08 -2.44
C PHE A 74 -13.48 -3.28 -2.00
N LYS A 75 -12.62 -2.84 -2.93
CA LYS A 75 -11.36 -2.11 -2.66
C LYS A 75 -10.52 -2.77 -1.56
N ILE A 76 -10.48 -4.11 -1.55
CA ILE A 76 -9.74 -4.88 -0.54
C ILE A 76 -8.26 -4.74 -0.84
N ASN A 77 -7.51 -4.13 0.07
CA ASN A 77 -6.06 -4.05 -0.09
C ASN A 77 -5.41 -5.43 0.15
N THR A 78 -4.93 -6.04 -0.93
CA THR A 78 -4.24 -7.34 -0.89
C THR A 78 -2.73 -7.20 -0.74
N TYR A 79 -2.19 -5.99 -0.71
CA TYR A 79 -0.77 -5.82 -0.55
C TYR A 79 -0.30 -6.29 0.84
N TYR A 80 0.74 -7.11 0.81
CA TYR A 80 1.17 -7.91 1.94
C TYR A 80 2.21 -7.22 2.82
N LYS A 81 2.67 -6.02 2.48
CA LYS A 81 3.48 -5.19 3.40
C LYS A 81 2.70 -3.94 3.80
N SER A 82 2.90 -3.47 5.01
CA SER A 82 2.39 -2.18 5.47
C SER A 82 3.50 -1.39 6.15
N ILE A 83 3.38 -0.08 6.14
CA ILE A 83 4.26 0.81 6.89
C ILE A 83 3.66 0.96 8.28
N SER A 84 4.29 0.37 9.29
CA SER A 84 3.93 0.54 10.70
C SER A 84 4.71 1.73 11.24
N VAL A 85 4.05 2.88 11.39
CA VAL A 85 4.70 4.10 11.86
C VAL A 85 5.00 4.01 13.35
N PHE A 86 3.99 3.65 14.14
CA PHE A 86 4.14 3.42 15.58
C PHE A 86 3.17 2.33 16.04
N LYS A 87 3.54 1.67 17.15
CA LYS A 87 2.69 0.74 17.90
C LYS A 87 3.04 0.85 19.38
N ILE A 88 2.16 1.52 20.12
CA ILE A 88 2.33 1.81 21.54
C ILE A 88 1.24 1.07 22.31
N GLN A 89 1.61 0.47 23.44
CA GLN A 89 0.68 -0.25 24.29
C GLN A 89 0.25 0.62 25.46
N LEU A 90 -1.05 0.85 25.56
CA LEU A 90 -1.74 1.50 26.65
C LEU A 90 -2.28 0.47 27.63
N HIS A 91 -2.19 0.78 28.92
CA HIS A 91 -3.00 0.11 29.94
C HIS A 91 -4.06 1.12 30.38
N VAL A 92 -5.30 0.92 29.92
CA VAL A 92 -6.45 1.66 30.42
C VAL A 92 -7.19 0.72 31.36
N ASP A 93 -7.23 1.08 32.64
CA ASP A 93 -7.67 0.22 33.74
C ASP A 93 -6.98 -1.16 33.77
N ARG A 94 -7.72 -2.22 33.41
CA ARG A 94 -7.28 -3.63 33.38
C ARG A 94 -7.07 -4.13 31.95
N THR A 95 -7.28 -3.29 30.96
CA THR A 95 -7.31 -3.66 29.55
C THR A 95 -6.09 -3.10 28.81
N LYS A 96 -5.42 -3.99 28.07
CA LYS A 96 -4.31 -3.62 27.19
C LYS A 96 -4.88 -3.12 25.86
N VAL A 97 -4.81 -1.81 25.65
CA VAL A 97 -5.20 -1.17 24.39
C VAL A 97 -3.93 -0.93 23.56
N TYR A 98 -3.97 -1.17 22.26
CA TYR A 98 -2.83 -0.87 21.38
C TYR A 98 -3.19 0.31 20.49
N VAL A 99 -2.44 1.40 20.59
CA VAL A 99 -2.51 2.52 19.65
C VAL A 99 -1.48 2.25 18.57
N GLN A 100 -1.93 2.11 17.32
CA GLN A 100 -1.06 1.84 16.20
C GLN A 100 -1.51 2.60 14.95
N ARG A 101 -0.55 3.08 14.17
CA ARG A 101 -0.80 3.65 12.84
C ARG A 101 -0.10 2.80 11.80
N ASN A 102 -0.92 2.12 11.00
CA ASN A 102 -0.46 1.34 9.86
C ASN A 102 -0.93 2.04 8.59
N ILE A 103 0.00 2.34 7.70
CA ILE A 103 -0.27 2.92 6.39
C ILE A 103 -0.16 1.80 5.36
N ASP A 104 -1.22 1.67 4.60
CA ASP A 104 -1.30 0.75 3.48
C ASP A 104 -0.55 1.35 2.29
N PHE A 105 0.56 0.71 1.91
CA PHE A 105 1.41 1.17 0.82
C PHE A 105 1.52 0.09 -0.26
N SER A 106 0.74 0.20 -1.32
CA SER A 106 0.82 -0.74 -2.45
C SER A 106 1.77 -0.19 -3.51
N PRO A 107 2.97 -0.77 -3.70
CA PRO A 107 3.92 -0.28 -4.70
C PRO A 107 3.34 -0.47 -6.11
N LEU A 108 3.64 0.46 -7.00
CA LEU A 108 3.17 0.44 -8.39
C LEU A 108 3.53 -0.86 -9.12
N THR A 109 4.69 -1.45 -8.82
CA THR A 109 5.12 -2.73 -9.41
C THR A 109 4.18 -3.88 -9.04
N PHE A 110 3.65 -3.88 -7.81
CA PHE A 110 2.68 -4.88 -7.37
C PHE A 110 1.31 -4.68 -8.03
N LEU A 111 0.86 -3.43 -8.15
CA LEU A 111 -0.38 -3.11 -8.84
C LEU A 111 -0.28 -3.49 -10.33
N PHE A 112 0.83 -3.16 -10.98
CA PHE A 112 1.09 -3.52 -12.37
C PHE A 112 1.10 -5.03 -12.57
N TRP A 113 1.81 -5.76 -11.70
CA TRP A 113 1.81 -7.23 -11.72
C TRP A 113 0.39 -7.79 -11.61
N THR A 114 -0.40 -7.27 -10.67
CA THR A 114 -1.78 -7.71 -10.45
C THR A 114 -2.66 -7.45 -11.69
N VAL A 115 -2.55 -6.27 -12.31
CA VAL A 115 -3.30 -5.98 -13.54
C VAL A 115 -2.84 -6.88 -14.69
N ALA A 116 -1.54 -7.08 -14.87
CA ALA A 116 -0.99 -7.92 -15.94
C ALA A 116 -1.40 -9.40 -15.77
N SER A 117 -1.31 -9.95 -14.56
CA SER A 117 -1.70 -11.33 -14.28
C SER A 117 -3.18 -11.56 -14.56
N ASN A 118 -4.03 -10.59 -14.21
CA ASN A 118 -5.47 -10.69 -14.46
C ASN A 118 -5.84 -10.50 -15.93
N PHE A 119 -5.14 -9.61 -16.64
CA PHE A 119 -5.27 -9.50 -18.09
C PHE A 119 -4.94 -10.85 -18.76
N PHE A 120 -3.83 -11.47 -18.39
CA PHE A 120 -3.44 -12.76 -18.92
C PHE A 120 -4.48 -13.86 -18.58
N THR A 121 -4.95 -13.89 -17.34
CA THR A 121 -6.02 -14.82 -16.91
C THR A 121 -7.30 -14.62 -17.73
N ALA A 122 -7.67 -13.38 -18.05
CA ALA A 122 -8.84 -13.08 -18.89
C ALA A 122 -8.67 -13.61 -20.31
N VAL A 123 -7.48 -13.47 -20.88
CA VAL A 123 -7.16 -14.05 -22.19
C VAL A 123 -7.29 -15.57 -22.17
N LEU A 124 -6.79 -16.24 -21.13
CA LEU A 124 -6.94 -17.70 -20.99
C LEU A 124 -8.40 -18.13 -20.94
N VAL A 125 -9.23 -17.48 -20.11
CA VAL A 125 -10.66 -17.81 -20.03
C VAL A 125 -11.33 -17.58 -21.37
N LYS A 126 -11.04 -16.46 -22.05
CA LYS A 126 -11.61 -16.16 -23.37
C LYS A 126 -11.19 -17.19 -24.42
N TYR A 127 -9.95 -17.67 -24.39
CA TYR A 127 -9.48 -18.74 -25.27
C TYR A 127 -10.24 -20.04 -25.04
N GLU A 128 -10.40 -20.48 -23.78
CA GLU A 128 -11.15 -21.70 -23.46
C GLU A 128 -12.64 -21.57 -23.81
N ILE A 129 -13.23 -20.37 -23.68
CA ILE A 129 -14.58 -20.12 -24.16
C ILE A 129 -14.68 -20.38 -25.67
N LEU A 130 -13.74 -19.85 -26.46
CA LEU A 130 -13.75 -19.94 -27.92
C LEU A 130 -13.41 -21.34 -28.45
N THR A 131 -12.54 -22.08 -27.78
CA THR A 131 -12.05 -23.37 -28.29
C THR A 131 -12.78 -24.57 -27.70
N PHE A 132 -13.04 -24.56 -26.39
CA PHE A 132 -13.64 -25.68 -25.68
C PHE A 132 -15.17 -25.55 -25.57
N LEU A 133 -15.67 -24.37 -25.17
CA LEU A 133 -17.11 -24.17 -24.96
C LEU A 133 -17.89 -23.97 -26.27
N GLU A 134 -17.30 -23.42 -27.34
CA GLU A 134 -17.98 -23.32 -28.64
C GLU A 134 -18.18 -24.69 -29.30
N THR A 135 -17.25 -25.61 -29.09
CA THR A 135 -17.29 -26.96 -29.65
C THR A 135 -18.26 -27.87 -28.87
N SER A 136 -18.75 -27.44 -27.71
CA SER A 136 -19.58 -28.23 -26.79
C SER A 136 -21.02 -27.71 -26.71
N PRO A 137 -21.95 -28.16 -27.58
CA PRO A 137 -23.32 -27.62 -27.67
C PRO A 137 -24.17 -27.80 -26.39
N LYS A 138 -23.76 -28.69 -25.48
CA LYS A 138 -24.40 -28.90 -24.18
C LYS A 138 -24.09 -27.80 -23.15
N LEU A 139 -23.08 -26.96 -23.40
CA LEU A 139 -22.59 -25.94 -22.46
C LEU A 139 -22.93 -24.51 -22.87
N THR A 140 -23.85 -24.33 -23.83
CA THR A 140 -24.24 -23.01 -24.37
C THR A 140 -24.70 -22.02 -23.31
N VAL A 141 -25.40 -22.49 -22.27
CA VAL A 141 -25.84 -21.64 -21.14
C VAL A 141 -24.65 -21.16 -20.30
N VAL A 142 -23.71 -22.06 -20.01
CA VAL A 142 -22.48 -21.72 -19.28
C VAL A 142 -21.66 -20.70 -20.07
N LYS A 143 -21.52 -20.90 -21.39
CA LYS A 143 -20.87 -19.95 -22.30
C LYS A 143 -21.48 -18.55 -22.18
N ALA A 144 -22.80 -18.44 -22.34
CA ALA A 144 -23.49 -17.16 -22.31
C ALA A 144 -23.29 -16.44 -20.96
N PHE A 145 -23.42 -17.18 -19.85
CA PHE A 145 -23.23 -16.61 -18.51
C PHE A 145 -21.80 -16.12 -18.29
N THR A 146 -20.80 -16.90 -18.71
CA THR A 146 -19.40 -16.52 -18.55
C THR A 146 -19.02 -15.32 -19.43
N MET A 147 -19.47 -15.27 -20.69
CA MET A 147 -19.23 -14.12 -21.56
C MET A 147 -19.81 -12.83 -20.97
N VAL A 148 -21.10 -12.85 -20.58
CA VAL A 148 -21.77 -11.68 -19.99
C VAL A 148 -21.08 -11.24 -18.70
N SER A 149 -20.72 -12.21 -17.84
CA SER A 149 -20.02 -11.91 -16.58
C SER A 149 -18.65 -11.30 -16.80
N MET A 150 -17.88 -11.81 -17.78
CA MET A 150 -16.56 -11.25 -18.12
C MET A 150 -16.69 -9.81 -18.62
N ASP A 151 -17.59 -9.56 -19.56
CA ASP A 151 -17.73 -8.23 -20.17
C ASP A 151 -18.24 -7.19 -19.17
N MET A 152 -19.23 -7.56 -18.34
CA MET A 152 -19.80 -6.66 -17.34
C MET A 152 -18.87 -6.38 -16.16
N LEU A 153 -18.09 -7.36 -15.72
CA LEU A 153 -17.33 -7.24 -14.46
C LEU A 153 -15.87 -6.83 -14.68
N LEU A 154 -15.23 -7.24 -15.78
CA LEU A 154 -13.80 -7.00 -15.97
C LEU A 154 -13.49 -5.57 -16.39
N VAL A 155 -14.27 -4.99 -17.31
CA VAL A 155 -13.99 -3.62 -17.81
C VAL A 155 -14.05 -2.58 -16.69
N PRO A 156 -15.12 -2.51 -15.86
CA PRO A 156 -15.15 -1.57 -14.73
C PRO A 156 -14.03 -1.84 -13.73
N THR A 157 -13.67 -3.11 -13.56
CA THR A 157 -12.61 -3.52 -12.65
C THR A 157 -11.23 -3.02 -13.09
N PHE A 158 -10.88 -3.18 -14.37
CA PHE A 158 -9.64 -2.64 -14.92
C PHE A 158 -9.60 -1.11 -14.82
N ILE A 159 -10.70 -0.43 -15.16
CA ILE A 159 -10.81 1.03 -15.02
C ILE A 159 -10.57 1.45 -13.56
N ASN A 160 -11.17 0.78 -12.59
CA ASN A 160 -10.97 1.09 -11.17
C ASN A 160 -9.51 0.88 -10.73
N SER A 161 -8.85 -0.20 -11.19
CA SER A 161 -7.42 -0.41 -10.91
C SER A 161 -6.54 0.69 -11.51
N PHE A 162 -6.79 1.10 -12.76
CA PHE A 162 -6.05 2.19 -13.40
C PHE A 162 -6.30 3.54 -12.73
N ASN A 163 -7.55 3.84 -12.35
CA ASN A 163 -7.88 5.02 -11.56
C ASN A 163 -7.17 5.04 -10.22
N THR A 164 -7.05 3.89 -9.55
CA THR A 164 -6.30 3.76 -8.29
C THR A 164 -4.81 4.03 -8.50
N MET A 165 -4.22 3.52 -9.59
CA MET A 165 -2.82 3.82 -9.96
C MET A 165 -2.61 5.31 -10.27
N ALA A 166 -3.55 5.94 -10.96
CA ALA A 166 -3.49 7.36 -11.30
C ALA A 166 -3.64 8.25 -10.06
N ALA A 167 -4.63 7.97 -9.21
CA ALA A 167 -4.91 8.73 -7.99
C ALA A 167 -3.76 8.68 -6.98
N GLY A 168 -3.14 7.51 -6.79
CA GLY A 168 -1.98 7.35 -5.91
C GLY A 168 -0.78 8.20 -6.34
N ASN A 169 -0.59 8.44 -7.65
CA ASN A 169 0.46 9.32 -8.14
C ASN A 169 0.07 10.80 -8.10
N GLN A 170 -1.21 11.13 -8.24
CA GLN A 170 -1.67 12.52 -8.26
C GLN A 170 -1.53 13.17 -6.89
N SER A 171 -1.94 12.50 -5.80
CA SER A 171 -1.82 13.03 -4.43
C SER A 171 -0.37 13.32 -4.02
N VAL A 172 0.55 12.44 -4.41
CA VAL A 172 1.98 12.65 -4.15
C VAL A 172 2.52 13.79 -5.02
N THR A 173 2.11 13.86 -6.30
CA THR A 173 2.66 14.82 -7.27
C THR A 173 2.12 16.25 -7.13
N SER A 174 0.84 16.44 -6.79
CA SER A 174 0.22 17.78 -6.83
C SER A 174 0.33 18.55 -5.51
N ASN A 175 0.14 17.90 -4.36
CA ASN A 175 0.01 18.58 -3.09
C ASN A 175 1.30 18.46 -2.27
N TYR A 176 1.81 17.25 -2.06
CA TYR A 176 2.97 17.05 -1.19
C TYR A 176 4.31 17.50 -1.81
N ILE A 177 4.56 17.22 -3.09
CA ILE A 177 5.82 17.65 -3.73
C ILE A 177 5.92 19.18 -3.74
N LYS A 178 4.84 19.88 -4.13
CA LYS A 178 4.86 21.35 -4.25
C LYS A 178 4.80 22.08 -2.91
N LEU A 179 4.05 21.58 -1.93
CA LEU A 179 3.88 22.25 -0.63
C LEU A 179 4.95 21.84 0.37
N ILE A 180 5.30 20.56 0.44
CA ILE A 180 6.17 20.07 1.52
C ILE A 180 7.61 19.89 1.03
N LYS A 181 7.79 19.12 -0.04
CA LYS A 181 9.12 18.67 -0.45
C LYS A 181 9.98 19.79 -1.04
N ASP A 182 9.42 20.58 -1.95
CA ASP A 182 10.15 21.65 -2.63
C ASP A 182 10.40 22.86 -1.71
N GLN A 183 9.59 23.03 -0.67
CA GLN A 183 9.70 24.16 0.27
C GLN A 183 10.46 23.84 1.55
N TYR A 184 10.42 22.60 2.05
CA TYR A 184 10.99 22.22 3.37
C TYR A 184 12.23 21.32 3.30
N TYR A 185 12.88 21.15 2.13
CA TYR A 185 14.18 20.46 2.06
C TYR A 185 15.28 21.15 2.89
N SER A 186 15.04 22.38 3.38
CA SER A 186 15.90 23.17 4.27
C SER A 186 15.42 23.20 5.72
N ASN A 187 14.27 22.59 6.05
CA ASN A 187 13.63 22.71 7.37
C ASN A 187 13.77 21.43 8.20
N GLU A 188 14.98 21.17 8.69
CA GLU A 188 15.25 20.04 9.61
C GLU A 188 14.38 20.14 10.87
N SER A 189 14.15 21.36 11.36
CA SER A 189 13.44 21.71 12.58
C SER A 189 11.91 21.78 12.42
N LEU A 190 11.34 21.04 11.46
CA LEU A 190 9.88 21.04 11.18
C LEU A 190 9.03 20.72 12.42
N PHE A 191 9.54 19.86 13.30
CA PHE A 191 8.87 19.38 14.51
C PHE A 191 9.37 20.05 15.81
N ASP A 192 10.24 21.06 15.71
CA ASP A 192 10.81 21.72 16.91
C ASP A 192 9.84 22.75 17.51
N ASP A 193 9.07 23.44 16.66
CA ASP A 193 8.09 24.46 17.06
C ASP A 193 6.67 23.97 16.75
N VAL A 194 6.14 23.11 17.63
CA VAL A 194 4.82 22.49 17.47
C VAL A 194 3.90 22.80 18.64
N GLU A 195 2.63 23.05 18.33
CA GLU A 195 1.58 23.30 19.31
C GLU A 195 0.46 22.27 19.13
N PHE A 196 0.07 21.62 20.22
CA PHE A 196 -1.11 20.76 20.23
C PHE A 196 -2.36 21.62 20.39
N GLU A 197 -3.41 21.28 19.65
CA GLU A 197 -4.73 21.83 19.92
C GLU A 197 -5.24 21.34 21.29
N SER A 198 -6.19 22.06 21.90
CA SER A 198 -6.62 21.92 23.31
C SER A 198 -6.97 20.49 23.75
N ASN A 199 -7.40 19.62 22.82
CA ASN A 199 -7.78 18.23 23.07
C ASN A 199 -6.81 17.19 22.48
N TYR A 200 -5.63 17.61 22.02
CA TYR A 200 -4.68 16.76 21.27
C TYR A 200 -5.32 16.11 20.03
N LEU A 201 -6.30 16.76 19.41
CA LEU A 201 -6.96 16.25 18.19
C LEU A 201 -6.01 16.28 16.99
N ASN A 202 -5.22 17.35 16.90
CA ASN A 202 -4.20 17.56 15.91
C ASN A 202 -3.01 18.33 16.51
N LEU A 203 -1.95 18.41 15.72
CA LEU A 203 -0.73 19.15 15.98
C LEU A 203 -0.58 20.20 14.89
N THR A 204 -0.26 21.44 15.28
CA THR A 204 0.10 22.52 14.36
C THR A 204 1.61 22.76 14.45
N CYS A 205 2.31 22.63 13.33
CA CYS A 205 3.67 23.12 13.17
C CYS A 205 3.60 24.63 12.94
N VAL A 206 4.02 25.44 13.93
CA VAL A 206 3.74 26.88 14.00
C VAL A 206 4.43 27.65 12.87
N LYS A 207 5.72 27.42 12.66
CA LYS A 207 6.51 28.07 11.60
C LYS A 207 5.96 27.84 10.19
N PRO A 208 5.72 26.59 9.75
CA PRO A 208 5.21 26.32 8.41
C PRO A 208 3.67 26.45 8.30
N ASN A 209 2.96 26.69 9.41
CA ASN A 209 1.50 26.65 9.51
C ASN A 209 0.89 25.37 8.89
N LEU A 210 1.50 24.22 9.20
CA LEU A 210 1.02 22.90 8.76
C LEU A 210 0.28 22.22 9.89
N LYS A 211 -0.84 21.59 9.57
CA LYS A 211 -1.65 20.83 10.54
C LYS A 211 -1.58 19.34 10.27
N SER A 212 -1.49 18.55 11.33
CA SER A 212 -1.68 17.11 11.25
C SER A 212 -3.15 16.78 11.07
N LYS A 213 -3.48 15.64 10.45
CA LYS A 213 -4.85 15.12 10.42
C LYS A 213 -5.34 14.77 11.82
N ASN A 214 -6.66 14.82 11.98
CA ASN A 214 -7.33 14.35 13.19
C ASN A 214 -7.17 12.83 13.35
N GLY A 215 -7.04 12.37 14.59
CA GLY A 215 -7.00 10.94 14.94
C GLY A 215 -5.64 10.25 14.78
N ILE A 216 -4.57 11.04 14.63
CA ILE A 216 -3.18 10.54 14.72
C ILE A 216 -2.76 10.42 16.19
N PHE A 217 -3.16 11.40 16.99
CA PHE A 217 -2.88 11.48 18.42
C PHE A 217 -4.06 10.93 19.23
N VAL A 218 -3.78 10.54 20.47
CA VAL A 218 -4.79 10.07 21.41
C VAL A 218 -5.49 11.27 22.03
N LEU A 219 -6.82 11.30 21.90
CA LEU A 219 -7.66 12.38 22.44
C LEU A 219 -7.45 12.52 23.96
N LEU A 220 -7.28 13.76 24.40
CA LEU A 220 -7.28 14.11 25.81
C LEU A 220 -8.61 14.78 26.15
N SER A 221 -9.57 14.01 26.67
CA SER A 221 -10.82 14.55 27.22
C SER A 221 -10.59 14.95 28.68
N GLN A 222 -10.58 16.25 28.98
CA GLN A 222 -10.34 16.74 30.34
C GLN A 222 -11.48 16.36 31.31
N ASP A 223 -12.69 16.13 30.80
CA ASP A 223 -13.87 15.82 31.59
C ASP A 223 -13.97 14.32 31.95
N ASP A 224 -13.36 13.45 31.13
CA ASP A 224 -13.50 11.98 31.27
C ASP A 224 -12.25 11.28 31.84
N LEU A 225 -11.11 11.97 31.93
CA LEU A 225 -9.83 11.37 32.30
C LEU A 225 -9.37 11.77 33.70
N ASN A 226 -8.86 10.81 34.47
CA ASN A 226 -8.18 11.10 35.72
C ASN A 226 -6.80 11.74 35.45
N ASN A 227 -6.26 12.49 36.43
CA ASN A 227 -4.96 13.16 36.31
C ASN A 227 -3.80 12.24 35.88
N ARG A 228 -3.85 10.95 36.26
CA ARG A 228 -2.86 9.94 35.86
C ARG A 228 -3.02 9.57 34.39
N GLU A 229 -4.23 9.27 33.95
CA GLU A 229 -4.54 8.90 32.57
C GLU A 229 -4.26 10.04 31.60
N ALA A 230 -4.57 11.27 32.00
CA ALA A 230 -4.22 12.48 31.25
C ALA A 230 -2.70 12.63 31.09
N LYS A 231 -1.90 12.27 32.10
CA LYS A 231 -0.43 12.28 32.02
C LYS A 231 0.09 11.17 31.09
N ASP A 232 -0.44 9.96 31.22
CA ASP A 232 -0.06 8.82 30.38
C ASP A 232 -0.37 9.10 28.89
N ILE A 233 -1.53 9.69 28.60
CA ILE A 233 -1.91 10.12 27.23
C ILE A 233 -0.95 11.19 26.68
N LYS A 234 -0.58 12.19 27.50
CA LYS A 234 0.42 13.20 27.09
C LYS A 234 1.78 12.58 26.78
N GLU A 235 2.23 11.62 27.59
CA GLU A 235 3.49 10.90 27.37
C GLU A 235 3.46 10.13 26.04
N ILE A 236 2.34 9.48 25.73
CA ILE A 236 2.14 8.76 24.46
C ILE A 236 2.10 9.72 23.28
N ASN A 237 1.37 10.82 23.37
CA ASN A 237 1.35 11.81 22.29
C ASN A 237 2.74 12.40 22.02
N ASN A 238 3.56 12.57 23.07
CA ASN A 238 4.96 12.93 22.93
C ASN A 238 5.81 11.81 22.30
N GLU A 239 5.55 10.54 22.61
CA GLU A 239 6.23 9.40 21.97
C GLU A 239 5.87 9.28 20.48
N ILE A 240 4.60 9.50 20.12
CA ILE A 240 4.13 9.57 18.73
C ILE A 240 4.87 10.72 18.01
N LEU A 241 4.88 11.92 18.59
CA LEU A 241 5.59 13.08 18.03
C LEU A 241 7.09 12.80 17.83
N LYS A 242 7.76 12.21 18.82
CA LYS A 242 9.18 11.79 18.71
C LYS A 242 9.40 10.79 17.59
N THR A 243 8.46 9.88 17.37
CA THR A 243 8.53 8.90 16.27
C THR A 243 8.47 9.60 14.92
N TYR A 244 7.52 10.51 14.72
CA TYR A 244 7.42 11.31 13.48
C TYR A 244 8.63 12.23 13.27
N SER A 245 9.12 12.89 14.33
CA SER A 245 10.33 13.70 14.29
C SER A 245 11.54 12.88 13.84
N LYS A 246 11.75 11.69 14.40
CA LYS A 246 12.83 10.79 13.99
C LYS A 246 12.73 10.34 12.52
N ILE A 247 11.51 10.06 12.05
CA ILE A 247 11.26 9.73 10.64
C ILE A 247 11.60 10.94 9.75
N TRP A 248 11.24 12.15 10.19
CA TRP A 248 11.54 13.38 9.46
C TRP A 248 13.03 13.65 9.36
N THR A 249 13.79 13.52 10.45
CA THR A 249 15.25 13.66 10.42
C THR A 249 15.87 12.69 9.41
N SER A 250 15.45 11.42 9.42
CA SER A 250 15.96 10.43 8.47
C SER A 250 15.58 10.77 7.02
N TYR A 251 14.39 11.30 6.80
CA TYR A 251 13.94 11.74 5.48
C TYR A 251 14.68 12.99 4.99
N TYR A 252 14.89 13.97 5.87
CA TYR A 252 15.67 15.17 5.62
C TYR A 252 17.11 14.83 5.22
N ASP A 253 17.76 13.90 5.93
CA ASP A 253 19.10 13.41 5.59
C ASP A 253 19.15 12.81 4.18
N LEU A 254 18.11 12.06 3.79
CA LEU A 254 17.98 11.50 2.43
C LEU A 254 17.86 12.62 1.38
N LEU A 255 17.00 13.61 1.61
CA LEU A 255 16.78 14.74 0.70
C LEU A 255 18.05 15.58 0.53
N GLN A 256 18.69 15.97 1.64
CA GLN A 256 19.96 16.71 1.65
C GLN A 256 21.07 15.95 0.93
N SER A 257 21.20 14.66 1.22
CA SER A 257 22.23 13.82 0.59
C SER A 257 22.00 13.66 -0.91
N ARG A 258 20.74 13.53 -1.35
CA ARG A 258 20.36 13.50 -2.78
C ARG A 258 20.73 14.78 -3.52
N LEU A 259 20.60 15.94 -2.88
CA LEU A 259 20.98 17.22 -3.48
C LEU A 259 22.51 17.40 -3.55
N LYS A 260 23.23 16.99 -2.50
CA LYS A 260 24.68 17.21 -2.39
C LYS A 260 25.54 16.18 -3.14
N SER A 261 25.03 14.99 -3.41
CA SER A 261 25.80 13.88 -3.98
C SER A 261 25.28 13.37 -5.32
N LYS A 262 26.19 13.10 -6.26
CA LYS A 262 25.89 12.29 -7.45
C LYS A 262 25.84 10.81 -7.08
N PHE A 263 24.74 10.15 -7.42
CA PHE A 263 24.53 8.71 -7.24
C PHE A 263 24.50 8.00 -8.59
N SER A 264 24.84 6.70 -8.60
CA SER A 264 24.66 5.86 -9.80
C SER A 264 23.17 5.70 -10.12
N LYS A 265 22.82 5.40 -11.39
CA LYS A 265 21.42 5.21 -11.81
C LYS A 265 20.66 4.21 -10.91
N SER A 266 21.30 3.10 -10.56
CA SER A 266 20.72 2.06 -9.69
C SER A 266 20.49 2.55 -8.25
N ALA A 267 21.48 3.26 -7.68
CA ALA A 267 21.34 3.84 -6.34
C ALA A 267 20.26 4.93 -6.31
N SER A 268 20.21 5.79 -7.33
CA SER A 268 19.17 6.82 -7.48
C SER A 268 17.77 6.20 -7.57
N HIS A 269 17.62 5.09 -8.30
CA HIS A 269 16.34 4.39 -8.40
C HIS A 269 15.90 3.81 -7.06
N LYS A 270 16.82 3.22 -6.28
CA LYS A 270 16.51 2.73 -4.93
C LYS A 270 16.11 3.86 -3.99
N LEU A 271 16.86 4.97 -4.00
CA LEU A 271 16.56 6.15 -3.18
C LEU A 271 15.22 6.77 -3.57
N TYR A 272 14.86 6.78 -4.86
CA TYR A 272 13.55 7.23 -5.32
C TYR A 272 12.39 6.44 -4.69
N TRP A 273 12.51 5.10 -4.62
CA TRP A 273 11.48 4.29 -3.97
C TRP A 273 11.45 4.46 -2.46
N MET A 274 12.60 4.65 -1.83
CA MET A 274 12.70 4.95 -0.39
C MET A 274 12.01 6.29 -0.06
N GLU A 275 12.25 7.32 -0.88
CA GLU A 275 11.58 8.61 -0.77
C GLU A 275 10.07 8.47 -0.82
N ARG A 276 9.52 7.67 -1.75
CA ARG A 276 8.06 7.46 -1.82
C ARG A 276 7.46 6.88 -0.54
N ILE A 277 8.21 6.04 0.18
CA ILE A 277 7.74 5.48 1.46
C ILE A 277 7.61 6.60 2.49
N TYR A 278 8.59 7.51 2.57
CA TYR A 278 8.49 8.69 3.43
C TYR A 278 7.36 9.62 3.02
N ASP A 279 7.20 9.87 1.71
CA ASP A 279 6.12 10.71 1.18
C ASP A 279 4.74 10.19 1.64
N HIS A 280 4.52 8.87 1.60
CA HIS A 280 3.29 8.27 2.10
C HIS A 280 3.07 8.43 3.61
N ILE A 281 4.14 8.42 4.41
CA ILE A 281 4.05 8.66 5.86
C ILE A 281 3.57 10.08 6.14
N PHE A 282 4.14 11.07 5.48
CA PHE A 282 3.80 12.47 5.73
C PHE A 282 2.52 12.92 5.04
N LEU A 283 2.13 12.32 3.91
CA LEU A 283 0.80 12.46 3.33
C LEU A 283 -0.30 11.91 4.25
N ASP A 284 -0.02 10.82 4.97
CA ASP A 284 -0.93 10.29 5.97
C ASP A 284 -0.97 11.16 7.22
N PHE A 285 0.15 11.82 7.56
CA PHE A 285 0.26 12.69 8.73
C PHE A 285 -0.39 14.07 8.55
N PHE A 286 -0.10 14.78 7.45
CA PHE A 286 -0.55 16.16 7.26
C PHE A 286 -1.93 16.25 6.60
N GLU A 287 -2.67 17.30 6.94
CA GLU A 287 -3.94 17.69 6.31
C GLU A 287 -3.66 18.55 5.07
N ILE A 288 -3.47 17.90 3.90
CA ILE A 288 -3.12 18.50 2.60
C ILE A 288 -3.96 17.88 1.47
#